data_AF-A0A9R1GBF1-F1
#
_entry.id   AF-A0A9R1GBF1-F1
#
_cell.length_a   1.000
_cell.length_b   1.000
_cell.length_c   1.000
_cell.angle_alpha   90.00
_cell.angle_beta   90.00
_cell.angle_gamma   90.00
#
_symmetry.space_group_name_H-M   'P 1'
#
loop_
_entity.id
_entity.type
_entity.pdbx_description
1 polymer ?
#
loop_
_entity_poly.entity_id
_entity_poly.type
_entity_poly.pdbx_seq_one_letter_code
_entity_poly.pdbx_strand_id
1 'polypeptide(L)'
;MGDERVKAEALQILGLFQVLPRLVVFDLDYTLWPFYCECRSKRESPSLYRHAKGIMCALKEKGVDMAIASRSPTSDIARVFIDKLELQPMFVAQEIFSSWTHKTEHFQKIHRKTGVPYKSMLFFDDEDRNIQSVSKMGVTSVLVNNGLNLDMFKLGLSNFATTVAAPEPTPAPEDK
;
A
#
# COMPACT_ATOMS: atom_id res chain seq x y z
N MET A 1 10.97 -8.36 19.56
CA MET A 1 12.39 -8.17 19.18
C MET A 1 12.59 -8.00 17.67
N GLY A 2 11.99 -8.84 16.82
CA GLY A 2 12.11 -8.70 15.35
C GLY A 2 11.46 -7.43 14.79
N ASP A 3 10.19 -7.19 15.12
CA ASP A 3 9.42 -6.05 14.58
C ASP A 3 10.00 -4.69 15.00
N GLU A 4 10.51 -4.57 16.23
CA GLU A 4 11.18 -3.34 16.72
C GLU A 4 12.44 -3.02 15.91
N ARG A 5 13.23 -4.03 15.57
CA ARG A 5 14.40 -3.84 14.71
C ARG A 5 13.99 -3.37 13.32
N VAL A 6 13.03 -4.05 12.70
CA VAL A 6 12.50 -3.68 11.38
C VAL A 6 11.92 -2.26 11.41
N LYS A 7 11.17 -1.92 12.46
CA LYS A 7 10.61 -0.58 12.66
C LYS A 7 11.71 0.47 12.73
N ALA A 8 12.77 0.23 13.50
CA ALA A 8 13.91 1.15 13.60
C ALA A 8 14.60 1.35 12.23
N GLU A 9 14.79 0.28 11.47
CA GLU A 9 15.35 0.36 10.11
C GLU A 9 14.40 1.11 9.15
N ALA A 10 13.10 0.86 9.22
CA ALA A 10 12.09 1.59 8.43
C ALA A 10 12.05 3.08 8.79
N LEU A 11 12.20 3.44 10.06
CA LEU A 11 12.30 4.84 10.51
C LEU A 11 13.56 5.52 9.96
N GLN A 12 14.69 4.81 9.93
CA GLN A 12 15.92 5.30 9.29
C GLN A 12 15.71 5.55 7.80
N ILE A 13 15.09 4.59 7.09
CA ILE A 13 14.75 4.73 5.67
C ILE A 13 13.85 5.95 5.44
N LEU A 14 12.79 6.12 6.23
CA LEU A 14 11.90 7.29 6.15
C LEU A 14 12.67 8.60 6.36
N GLY A 15 13.66 8.61 7.25
CA GLY A 15 14.54 9.77 7.50
C GLY A 15 15.47 10.14 6.34
N LEU A 16 15.62 9.29 5.32
CA LEU A 16 16.44 9.58 4.14
C LEU A 16 15.72 10.49 3.13
N PHE A 17 14.39 10.64 3.23
CA PHE A 17 13.57 11.35 2.24
C PHE A 17 12.98 12.62 2.84
N GLN A 18 13.13 13.76 2.14
CA GLN A 18 12.55 15.03 2.56
C GLN A 18 11.03 15.11 2.35
N VAL A 19 10.54 14.39 1.34
CA VAL A 19 9.11 14.34 1.00
C VAL A 19 8.62 12.92 1.19
N LEU A 20 7.58 12.75 2.01
CA LEU A 20 6.93 11.48 2.27
C LEU A 20 5.53 11.46 1.62
N PRO A 21 5.02 10.27 1.24
CA PRO A 21 3.64 10.14 0.81
C PRO A 21 2.70 10.52 1.97
N ARG A 22 1.56 11.12 1.63
CA ARG A 22 0.50 11.40 2.62
C ARG A 22 -0.29 10.16 2.97
N LEU A 23 -0.35 9.20 2.05
CA LEU A 23 -1.06 7.94 2.21
C LEU A 23 -0.26 6.80 1.57
N VAL A 24 -0.06 5.71 2.31
CA VAL A 24 0.46 4.46 1.76
C VAL A 24 -0.68 3.44 1.67
N VAL A 25 -0.91 2.91 0.47
CA VAL A 25 -1.94 1.90 0.21
C VAL A 25 -1.27 0.55 0.03
N PHE A 26 -1.86 -0.50 0.60
CA PHE A 26 -1.37 -1.87 0.49
C PHE A 26 -2.44 -2.79 -0.10
N ASP A 27 -2.03 -3.72 -0.96
CA ASP A 27 -2.78 -4.97 -1.11
C ASP A 27 -2.65 -5.86 0.14
N LEU A 28 -3.42 -6.94 0.18
CA LEU A 28 -3.41 -7.96 1.21
C LEU A 28 -2.64 -9.21 0.78
N ASP A 29 -3.25 -10.00 -0.12
CA ASP A 29 -2.73 -11.29 -0.55
C ASP A 29 -1.39 -11.10 -1.26
N TYR A 30 -0.39 -11.92 -0.92
CA TYR A 30 1.01 -11.84 -1.40
C TYR A 30 1.75 -10.49 -1.22
N THR A 31 1.13 -9.53 -0.55
CA THR A 31 1.73 -8.24 -0.20
C THR A 31 1.98 -8.12 1.30
N LEU A 32 0.93 -8.23 2.14
CA LEU A 32 1.06 -8.20 3.60
C LEU A 32 1.24 -9.61 4.19
N TRP A 33 0.64 -10.62 3.58
CA TRP A 33 0.76 -12.02 4.00
C TRP A 33 0.99 -12.97 2.81
N PRO A 34 1.64 -14.14 3.00
CA PRO A 34 2.09 -15.00 1.90
C PRO A 34 1.05 -16.04 1.46
N PHE A 35 -0.22 -15.63 1.30
CA PHE A 35 -1.31 -16.52 0.89
C PHE A 35 -2.49 -15.75 0.33
N TYR A 36 -3.37 -16.44 -0.39
CA TYR A 36 -4.69 -15.94 -0.74
C TYR A 36 -5.68 -16.13 0.41
N CYS A 37 -6.37 -15.05 0.81
CA CYS A 37 -7.35 -15.09 1.89
C CYS A 37 -8.52 -16.04 1.60
N GLU A 38 -8.90 -16.18 0.32
CA GLU A 38 -9.99 -17.07 -0.12
C GLU A 38 -9.72 -18.56 0.13
N CYS A 39 -8.45 -18.96 0.23
CA CYS A 39 -8.04 -20.34 0.50
C CYS A 39 -7.97 -20.66 2.01
N ARG A 40 -8.44 -19.75 2.87
CA ARG A 40 -8.24 -19.82 4.32
C ARG A 40 -9.56 -19.85 5.08
N SER A 41 -9.47 -20.22 6.36
CA SER A 41 -10.59 -20.18 7.30
C SER A 41 -10.42 -19.07 8.33
N LYS A 42 -11.55 -18.47 8.75
CA LYS A 42 -11.60 -17.53 9.89
C LYS A 42 -11.03 -18.09 11.19
N ARG A 43 -10.90 -19.42 11.32
CA ARG A 43 -10.33 -20.08 12.51
C ARG A 43 -8.80 -19.99 12.55
N GLU A 44 -8.14 -19.85 11.40
CA GLU A 44 -6.68 -19.79 11.31
C GLU A 44 -6.12 -18.51 11.92
N SER A 45 -4.89 -18.59 12.41
CA SER A 45 -4.10 -17.43 12.85
C SER A 45 -3.17 -17.03 11.71
N PRO A 46 -3.46 -15.94 10.99
CA PRO A 46 -2.63 -15.49 9.88
C PRO A 46 -1.26 -15.01 10.37
N SER A 47 -0.29 -14.99 9.46
CA SER A 47 1.04 -14.42 9.69
C SER A 47 1.39 -13.45 8.58
N LEU A 48 2.04 -12.34 8.95
CA LEU A 48 2.53 -11.35 8.00
C LEU A 48 3.89 -11.74 7.41
N TYR A 49 4.25 -11.13 6.29
CA TYR A 49 5.65 -11.05 5.89
C TYR A 49 6.48 -10.40 7.00
N ARG A 50 7.71 -10.90 7.18
CA ARG A 50 8.61 -10.56 8.30
C ARG A 50 8.74 -9.07 8.56
N HIS A 51 8.73 -8.24 7.51
CA HIS A 51 8.98 -6.81 7.62
C HIS A 51 7.70 -5.96 7.67
N ALA A 52 6.53 -6.52 7.32
CA ALA A 52 5.32 -5.73 7.09
C ALA A 52 4.86 -4.98 8.35
N LYS A 53 4.80 -5.67 9.52
CA LYS A 53 4.37 -5.03 10.78
C LYS A 53 5.31 -3.90 11.20
N GLY A 54 6.62 -4.11 11.13
CA GLY A 54 7.61 -3.08 11.45
C GLY A 54 7.51 -1.84 10.55
N ILE A 55 7.30 -2.03 9.24
CA ILE A 55 7.10 -0.93 8.28
C ILE A 55 5.83 -0.14 8.60
N MET A 56 4.69 -0.81 8.84
CA MET A 56 3.44 -0.15 9.19
C MET A 56 3.54 0.63 10.51
N CYS A 57 4.22 0.07 11.51
CA CYS A 57 4.48 0.78 12.77
C CYS A 57 5.33 2.05 12.55
N ALA A 58 6.35 1.99 11.69
CA ALA A 58 7.18 3.15 11.37
C ALA A 58 6.39 4.25 10.63
N LEU A 59 5.53 3.87 9.68
CA LEU A 59 4.64 4.79 8.98
C LEU A 59 3.68 5.49 9.95
N LYS A 60 3.05 4.72 10.85
CA LYS A 60 2.16 5.24 11.89
C LYS A 60 2.87 6.22 12.82
N GLU A 61 4.10 5.92 13.24
CA GLU A 61 4.91 6.81 14.08
C GLU A 61 5.30 8.11 13.37
N LYS A 62 5.53 8.06 12.06
CA LYS A 62 5.76 9.25 11.22
C LYS A 62 4.49 10.02 10.85
N GLY A 63 3.32 9.55 11.26
CA GLY A 63 2.04 10.18 10.93
C GLY A 63 1.66 10.05 9.45
N VAL A 64 2.15 9.00 8.78
CA VAL A 64 1.74 8.68 7.41
C VAL A 64 0.50 7.78 7.48
N ASP A 65 -0.59 8.23 6.86
CA ASP A 65 -1.83 7.44 6.82
C ASP A 65 -1.64 6.17 6.00
N MET A 66 -2.40 5.13 6.33
CA MET A 66 -2.39 3.87 5.61
C MET A 66 -3.78 3.43 5.19
N ALA A 67 -3.89 2.75 4.05
CA ALA A 67 -5.14 2.16 3.58
C ALA A 67 -4.94 0.78 2.95
N ILE A 68 -6.03 0.02 2.85
CA ILE A 68 -6.08 -1.27 2.15
C ILE A 68 -6.87 -1.11 0.85
N ALA A 69 -6.33 -1.67 -0.24
CA ALA A 69 -7.04 -1.91 -1.48
C ALA A 69 -6.84 -3.37 -1.89
N SER A 70 -7.86 -4.22 -1.71
CA SER A 70 -7.79 -5.65 -2.03
C SER A 70 -8.97 -6.12 -2.87
N ARG A 71 -8.67 -6.98 -3.85
CA ARG A 71 -9.67 -7.58 -4.75
C ARG A 71 -10.24 -8.91 -4.25
N SER A 72 -9.88 -9.32 -3.03
CA SER A 72 -10.33 -10.58 -2.45
C SER A 72 -11.87 -10.66 -2.40
N PRO A 73 -12.48 -11.77 -2.84
CA PRO A 73 -13.93 -11.98 -2.73
C PRO A 73 -14.36 -12.25 -1.28
N THR A 74 -13.43 -12.61 -0.40
CA THR A 74 -13.69 -13.03 0.99
C THR A 74 -13.39 -11.90 1.97
N SER A 75 -14.08 -10.77 1.80
CA SER A 75 -13.88 -9.57 2.65
C SER A 75 -14.10 -9.83 4.14
N ASP A 76 -14.93 -10.81 4.48
CA ASP A 76 -15.21 -11.23 5.85
C ASP A 76 -14.04 -11.99 6.49
N ILE A 77 -13.31 -12.81 5.72
CA ILE A 77 -12.10 -13.49 6.19
C ILE A 77 -10.96 -12.49 6.35
N ALA A 78 -10.76 -11.63 5.35
CA ALA A 78 -9.73 -10.60 5.37
C ALA A 78 -9.87 -9.68 6.59
N ARG A 79 -11.09 -9.23 6.92
CA ARG A 79 -11.35 -8.39 8.11
C ARG A 79 -11.03 -9.11 9.42
N VAL A 80 -11.37 -10.39 9.54
CA VAL A 80 -11.03 -11.21 10.71
C VAL A 80 -9.51 -11.34 10.85
N PHE A 81 -8.79 -11.48 9.75
CA PHE A 81 -7.32 -11.57 9.78
C PHE A 81 -6.67 -10.25 10.18
N ILE A 82 -7.14 -9.12 9.63
CA ILE A 82 -6.70 -7.77 10.03
C ILE A 82 -6.91 -7.56 11.54
N ASP A 83 -8.04 -8.02 12.07
CA ASP A 83 -8.36 -7.94 13.51
C ASP A 83 -7.42 -8.80 14.36
N LYS A 84 -7.25 -10.08 14.01
CA LYS A 84 -6.33 -11.00 14.70
C LYS A 84 -4.86 -10.54 14.68
N LEU A 85 -4.47 -9.79 13.65
CA LEU A 85 -3.13 -9.22 13.52
C LEU A 85 -2.98 -7.86 14.22
N GLU A 86 -4.06 -7.35 14.81
CA GLU A 86 -4.15 -6.05 15.49
C GLU A 86 -3.85 -4.87 14.55
N LEU A 87 -4.20 -4.99 13.28
CA LEU A 87 -3.92 -3.97 12.25
C LEU A 87 -5.09 -3.00 12.03
N GLN A 88 -6.28 -3.29 12.58
CA GLN A 88 -7.46 -2.41 12.46
C GLN A 88 -7.16 -0.92 12.73
N PRO A 89 -6.48 -0.52 13.82
CA PRO A 89 -6.23 0.89 14.12
C PRO A 89 -5.07 1.50 13.30
N MET A 90 -4.54 0.79 12.30
CA MET A 90 -3.51 1.30 11.39
C MET A 90 -4.11 1.91 10.12
N PHE A 91 -5.32 1.51 9.73
CA PHE A 91 -5.86 1.87 8.41
C PHE A 91 -7.02 2.88 8.49
N VAL A 92 -6.87 4.01 7.80
CA VAL A 92 -7.93 5.04 7.69
C VAL A 92 -9.01 4.64 6.68
N ALA A 93 -8.69 3.77 5.72
CA ALA A 93 -9.61 3.23 4.73
C ALA A 93 -9.30 1.75 4.44
N GLN A 94 -10.35 0.95 4.21
CA GLN A 94 -10.23 -0.48 3.90
C GLN A 94 -11.23 -0.82 2.79
N GLU A 95 -10.75 -0.83 1.56
CA GLU A 95 -11.52 -1.22 0.39
C GLU A 95 -11.19 -2.67 0.04
N ILE A 96 -12.06 -3.61 0.43
CA ILE A 96 -11.87 -5.05 0.23
C ILE A 96 -13.12 -5.59 -0.46
N PHE A 97 -13.04 -5.75 -1.77
CA PHE A 97 -14.13 -6.29 -2.61
C PHE A 97 -13.60 -6.68 -3.99
N SER A 98 -14.22 -7.66 -4.64
CA SER A 98 -13.88 -8.02 -6.01
C SER A 98 -14.28 -6.94 -7.00
N SER A 99 -13.41 -6.65 -7.96
CA SER A 99 -13.71 -5.75 -9.07
C SER A 99 -13.00 -6.20 -10.35
N TRP A 100 -13.56 -5.78 -11.48
CA TRP A 100 -13.00 -5.98 -12.83
C TRP A 100 -12.08 -4.83 -13.26
N THR A 101 -11.93 -3.81 -12.42
CA THR A 101 -11.27 -2.55 -12.80
C THR A 101 -9.84 -2.44 -12.28
N HIS A 102 -9.21 -3.56 -11.92
CA HIS A 102 -7.81 -3.64 -11.48
C HIS A 102 -7.44 -2.56 -10.44
N LYS A 103 -8.28 -2.46 -9.39
CA LYS A 103 -8.17 -1.51 -8.25
C LYS A 103 -8.44 -0.04 -8.50
N THR A 104 -8.80 0.37 -9.72
CA THR A 104 -9.19 1.78 -9.94
C THR A 104 -10.41 2.19 -9.12
N GLU A 105 -11.40 1.29 -8.94
CA GLU A 105 -12.59 1.57 -8.11
C GLU A 105 -12.24 1.69 -6.62
N HIS A 106 -11.35 0.83 -6.14
CA HIS A 106 -10.82 0.88 -4.77
C HIS A 106 -10.14 2.22 -4.50
N PHE A 107 -9.25 2.65 -5.40
CA PHE A 107 -8.56 3.93 -5.27
C PHE A 107 -9.50 5.14 -5.35
N GLN A 108 -10.55 5.09 -6.17
CA GLN A 108 -11.58 6.12 -6.19
C GLN A 108 -12.32 6.24 -4.85
N LYS A 109 -12.66 5.11 -4.21
CA LYS A 109 -13.30 5.10 -2.88
C LYS A 109 -12.35 5.60 -1.79
N ILE A 110 -11.09 5.15 -1.79
CA ILE A 110 -10.05 5.62 -0.87
C ILE A 110 -9.84 7.13 -1.02
N HIS A 111 -9.70 7.63 -2.24
CA HIS A 111 -9.56 9.06 -2.53
C HIS A 111 -10.76 9.84 -2.01
N ARG A 112 -11.99 9.38 -2.29
CA ARG A 112 -13.22 10.05 -1.83
C ARG A 112 -13.33 10.08 -0.30
N LYS A 113 -12.88 9.02 0.39
CA LYS A 113 -12.91 8.92 1.85
C LYS A 113 -11.82 9.76 2.54
N THR A 114 -10.63 9.82 1.97
CA THR A 114 -9.46 10.45 2.60
C THR A 114 -9.18 11.87 2.12
N GLY A 115 -9.65 12.23 0.92
CA GLY A 115 -9.32 13.50 0.26
C GLY A 115 -7.86 13.61 -0.19
N VAL A 116 -7.06 12.55 -0.07
CA VAL A 116 -5.64 12.57 -0.44
C VAL A 116 -5.52 12.52 -1.97
N PRO A 117 -4.79 13.44 -2.63
CA PRO A 117 -4.57 13.37 -4.08
C PRO A 117 -3.79 12.11 -4.49
N TYR A 118 -4.07 11.54 -5.67
CA TYR A 118 -3.38 10.34 -6.15
C TYR A 118 -1.85 10.52 -6.23
N LYS A 119 -1.37 11.70 -6.66
CA LYS A 119 0.06 12.06 -6.69
C LYS A 119 0.73 12.08 -5.31
N SER A 120 -0.05 12.07 -4.23
CA SER A 120 0.43 12.01 -2.84
C SER A 120 0.30 10.61 -2.23
N MET A 121 -0.02 9.59 -3.04
CA MET A 121 -0.15 8.21 -2.62
C MET A 121 1.02 7.35 -3.10
N LEU A 122 1.41 6.40 -2.25
CA LEU A 122 2.33 5.31 -2.59
C LEU A 122 1.60 3.98 -2.46
N PHE A 123 1.77 3.06 -3.41
CA PHE A 123 1.04 1.80 -3.48
C PHE A 123 1.95 0.59 -3.65
N PHE A 124 1.67 -0.48 -2.90
CA PHE A 124 2.34 -1.77 -3.00
C PHE A 124 1.34 -2.90 -3.33
N ASP A 125 1.65 -3.69 -4.35
CA ASP A 125 0.81 -4.79 -4.87
C ASP A 125 1.70 -5.82 -5.58
N ASP A 126 1.33 -7.10 -5.56
CA ASP A 126 2.06 -8.18 -6.23
C ASP A 126 1.59 -8.44 -7.68
N GLU A 127 0.46 -7.86 -8.10
CA GLU A 127 -0.13 -8.06 -9.42
C GLU A 127 0.12 -6.85 -10.33
N ASP A 128 0.93 -7.07 -11.37
CA ASP A 128 1.36 -6.05 -12.33
C ASP A 128 0.18 -5.31 -13.00
N ARG A 129 -0.95 -5.99 -13.26
CA ARG A 129 -2.14 -5.34 -13.84
C ARG A 129 -2.74 -4.27 -12.93
N ASN A 130 -2.69 -4.48 -11.61
CA ASN A 130 -3.13 -3.49 -10.64
C ASN A 130 -2.14 -2.31 -10.63
N ILE A 131 -0.83 -2.58 -10.63
CA ILE A 131 0.24 -1.57 -10.69
C ILE A 131 0.07 -0.67 -11.92
N GLN A 132 -0.08 -1.25 -13.11
CA GLN A 132 -0.27 -0.49 -14.35
C GLN A 132 -1.52 0.39 -14.32
N SER A 133 -2.63 -0.15 -13.81
CA SER A 133 -3.92 0.56 -13.78
C SER A 133 -3.92 1.71 -12.78
N VAL A 134 -3.37 1.50 -11.59
CA VAL A 134 -3.29 2.51 -10.53
C VAL A 134 -2.24 3.58 -10.84
N SER A 135 -1.12 3.22 -11.48
CA SER A 135 -0.12 4.20 -11.93
C SER A 135 -0.68 5.22 -12.91
N LYS A 136 -1.60 4.81 -13.80
CA LYS A 136 -2.30 5.73 -14.72
C LYS A 136 -3.16 6.78 -14.01
N MET A 137 -3.51 6.55 -12.74
CA MET A 137 -4.23 7.53 -11.91
C MET A 137 -3.29 8.57 -11.28
N GLY A 138 -1.97 8.42 -11.46
CA GLY A 138 -0.94 9.31 -10.89
C GLY A 138 -0.38 8.85 -9.54
N VAL A 139 -0.73 7.65 -9.09
CA VAL A 139 -0.19 7.04 -7.86
C VAL A 139 1.19 6.44 -8.13
N THR A 140 2.17 6.68 -7.27
CA THR A 140 3.43 5.93 -7.33
C THR A 140 3.18 4.50 -6.90
N SER A 141 3.35 3.54 -7.81
CA SER A 141 3.03 2.13 -7.56
C SER A 141 4.28 1.25 -7.66
N VAL A 142 4.38 0.25 -6.79
CA VAL A 142 5.54 -0.64 -6.66
C VAL A 142 5.08 -2.09 -6.68
N LEU A 143 5.55 -2.84 -7.68
CA LEU A 143 5.34 -4.28 -7.78
C LEU A 143 6.17 -5.03 -6.73
N VAL A 144 5.55 -5.85 -5.88
CA VAL A 144 6.24 -6.66 -4.87
C VAL A 144 6.14 -8.16 -5.19
N ASN A 145 7.27 -8.81 -5.49
CA ASN A 145 7.27 -10.23 -5.88
C ASN A 145 7.35 -11.22 -4.70
N ASN A 146 7.74 -10.75 -3.51
CA ASN A 146 7.89 -11.59 -2.32
C ASN A 146 7.42 -10.83 -1.07
N GLY A 147 6.25 -10.20 -1.19
CA GLY A 147 5.67 -9.40 -0.14
C GLY A 147 6.42 -8.11 0.17
N LEU A 148 5.82 -7.35 1.08
CA LEU A 148 6.37 -6.11 1.58
C LEU A 148 7.63 -6.36 2.42
N ASN A 149 8.71 -5.72 2.01
CA ASN A 149 10.01 -5.75 2.69
C ASN A 149 10.69 -4.39 2.66
N LEU A 150 11.75 -4.22 3.47
CA LEU A 150 12.45 -2.93 3.60
C LEU A 150 13.07 -2.44 2.28
N ASP A 151 13.53 -3.36 1.42
CA ASP A 151 14.10 -2.99 0.12
C ASP A 151 13.03 -2.41 -0.80
N MET A 152 11.88 -3.08 -0.91
CA MET A 152 10.75 -2.60 -1.69
C MET A 152 10.18 -1.31 -1.12
N PHE A 153 10.14 -1.18 0.21
CA PHE A 153 9.70 0.04 0.88
C PHE A 153 10.61 1.23 0.55
N LYS A 154 11.93 1.04 0.63
CA LYS A 154 12.92 2.07 0.26
C LYS A 154 12.83 2.42 -1.24
N LEU A 155 12.65 1.42 -2.10
CA LEU A 155 12.45 1.63 -3.53
C LEU A 155 11.20 2.48 -3.79
N GLY A 156 10.09 2.17 -3.12
CA GLY A 156 8.84 2.91 -3.25
C GLY A 156 8.95 4.37 -2.83
N LEU A 157 9.62 4.65 -1.71
CA LEU A 157 9.89 6.02 -1.28
C LEU A 157 10.82 6.76 -2.26
N SER A 158 11.81 6.08 -2.82
CA SER A 158 12.71 6.66 -3.84
C SER A 158 11.97 7.03 -5.12
N ASN A 159 11.11 6.12 -5.61
CA ASN A 159 10.27 6.35 -6.78
C ASN A 159 9.28 7.49 -6.53
N PHE A 160 8.71 7.58 -5.34
CA PHE A 160 7.78 8.63 -4.95
C PHE A 160 8.49 10.00 -4.94
N ALA A 161 9.63 10.10 -4.26
CA ALA A 161 10.42 11.33 -4.22
C ALA A 161 10.83 11.82 -5.61
N THR A 162 11.22 10.89 -6.50
CA THR A 162 11.57 11.21 -7.89
C THR A 162 10.36 11.72 -8.68
N THR A 163 9.20 11.09 -8.48
CA THR A 163 7.95 11.46 -9.16
C THR A 163 7.48 12.85 -8.73
N VAL A 164 7.59 13.18 -7.45
CA VAL A 164 7.23 14.51 -6.93
C VAL A 164 8.20 15.60 -7.40
N ALA A 165 9.47 15.27 -7.60
CA ALA A 165 10.47 16.20 -8.10
C ALA A 165 10.40 16.45 -9.61
N ALA A 166 9.69 15.59 -10.37
CA ALA A 166 9.60 15.73 -11.81
C ALA A 166 8.69 16.92 -12.20
N PRO A 167 9.12 17.82 -13.10
CA PRO A 167 8.25 18.86 -13.64
C PRO A 167 7.09 18.23 -14.42
N GLU A 168 5.89 18.79 -14.31
CA GLU A 168 4.75 18.29 -15.10
C GLU A 168 5.06 18.42 -16.60
N PRO A 169 4.77 17.40 -17.42
CA PRO A 169 4.90 17.53 -18.85
C PRO A 169 3.98 18.65 -19.34
N THR A 170 4.55 19.65 -20.00
CA THR A 170 3.80 20.69 -20.69
C THR A 170 2.78 20.03 -21.62
N PRO A 171 1.49 20.41 -21.58
CA PRO A 171 0.50 19.86 -22.47
C PRO A 171 0.95 20.09 -23.92
N ALA A 172 0.95 19.02 -24.73
CA ALA A 172 1.21 19.13 -26.15
C ALA A 172 0.21 20.12 -26.77
N PRO A 173 0.63 21.01 -27.68
CA PRO A 173 -0.30 21.91 -28.34
C PRO A 173 -1.37 21.08 -29.05
N GLU A 174 -2.63 21.39 -28.78
CA GLU A 174 -3.76 20.83 -29.52
C GLU A 174 -3.61 21.21 -31.00
N ASP A 175 -3.42 20.20 -31.85
CA ASP A 175 -3.49 20.37 -33.30
C ASP A 175 -4.91 20.89 -33.64
N LYS A 176 -4.96 22.14 -34.12
CA LYS A 176 -6.16 22.79 -34.65
C LYS A 176 -6.49 22.34 -36.06
#